data_AF-A0A6P8IX65-F1
#
_entry.id   AF-A0A6P8IX65-F1
#
_cell.length_a   1.000
_cell.length_b   1.000
_cell.length_c   1.000
_cell.angle_alpha   90.00
_cell.angle_beta   90.00
_cell.angle_gamma   90.00
#
_symmetry.space_group_name_H-M   'P 1'
#
loop_
_entity.id
_entity.type
_entity.pdbx_description
1 polymer ?
#
loop_
_entity_poly.entity_id
_entity_poly.type
_entity_poly.pdbx_seq_one_letter_code
_entity_poly.pdbx_strand_id
1 'polypeptide(L)'
;MTDEELDESLGEFYTEVKTQKGEDYSKSSLISMRHTIERYLNNPPFKRGIQLSAAKFSLSNKMLNAKIKDLKRQGKQNVQHMLNISLGDLLLLKSSPIIEISHPLSLLRNVWFHVVLYWCRRGRERQRELKPESFTLEVDEDGKCFATMTHDEVTKNHQGGVQENPTYEKNGRLYETDSPTDGYKTLKLYISKLNPECTAFFQYPRRDLE
;
A
#
# COMPACT_ATOMS: atom_id res chain seq x y z
N MET A 1 -28.41 6.10 -25.85
CA MET A 1 -28.36 6.96 -24.66
C MET A 1 -27.59 8.22 -25.01
N THR A 2 -28.26 9.37 -25.03
CA THR A 2 -27.63 10.68 -25.27
C THR A 2 -26.75 11.09 -24.09
N ASP A 3 -26.10 12.25 -24.18
CA ASP A 3 -25.33 12.78 -23.04
C ASP A 3 -26.28 13.31 -21.94
N GLU A 4 -27.45 13.83 -22.31
CA GLU A 4 -28.48 14.33 -21.41
C GLU A 4 -29.16 13.20 -20.62
N GLU A 5 -29.60 12.13 -21.31
CA GLU A 5 -30.16 10.94 -20.66
C GLU A 5 -29.16 10.29 -19.69
N LEU A 6 -27.87 10.33 -20.05
CA LEU A 6 -26.80 9.86 -19.19
C LEU A 6 -26.61 10.77 -17.97
N ASP A 7 -26.70 12.10 -18.12
CA ASP A 7 -26.59 13.05 -17.00
C ASP A 7 -27.71 12.84 -15.97
N GLU A 8 -28.94 12.63 -16.43
CA GLU A 8 -30.08 12.32 -15.56
C GLU A 8 -29.89 10.98 -14.83
N SER A 9 -29.58 9.92 -15.58
CA SER A 9 -29.37 8.58 -15.03
C SER A 9 -28.24 8.55 -13.99
N LEU A 10 -27.15 9.28 -14.25
CA LEU A 10 -26.03 9.39 -13.30
C LEU A 10 -26.43 10.16 -12.05
N GLY A 11 -27.26 11.19 -12.19
CA GLY A 11 -27.81 11.94 -11.06
C GLY A 11 -28.55 11.04 -10.08
N GLU A 12 -29.54 10.30 -10.58
CA GLU A 12 -30.32 9.33 -9.80
C GLU A 12 -29.41 8.26 -9.18
N PHE A 13 -28.50 7.70 -9.99
CA PHE A 13 -27.54 6.71 -9.53
C PHE A 13 -26.74 7.20 -8.31
N TYR A 14 -26.16 8.41 -8.33
CA TYR A 14 -25.36 8.90 -7.21
C TYR A 14 -26.18 9.13 -5.94
N THR A 15 -27.48 9.40 -6.05
CA THR A 15 -28.35 9.58 -4.88
C THR A 15 -28.80 8.26 -4.27
N GLU A 16 -29.05 7.26 -5.12
CA GLU A 16 -29.67 5.99 -4.74
C GLU A 16 -28.67 4.86 -4.48
N VAL A 17 -27.44 4.96 -4.98
CA VAL A 17 -26.46 3.88 -4.86
C VAL A 17 -26.13 3.57 -3.39
N LYS A 18 -26.36 2.31 -3.01
CA LYS A 18 -26.12 1.77 -1.65
C LYS A 18 -25.30 0.50 -1.68
N THR A 19 -24.66 0.18 -0.57
CA THR A 19 -24.02 -1.12 -0.38
C THR A 19 -25.07 -2.23 -0.37
N GLN A 20 -24.63 -3.49 -0.46
CA GLN A 20 -25.52 -4.66 -0.31
C GLN A 20 -26.28 -4.65 1.04
N LYS A 21 -25.78 -3.93 2.04
CA LYS A 21 -26.40 -3.75 3.36
C LYS A 21 -27.34 -2.54 3.43
N GLY A 22 -27.54 -1.82 2.34
CA GLY A 22 -28.36 -0.59 2.31
C GLY A 22 -27.64 0.66 2.85
N GLU A 23 -26.34 0.60 3.09
CA GLU A 23 -25.56 1.72 3.64
C GLU A 23 -25.08 2.66 2.54
N ASP A 24 -24.82 3.92 2.89
CA ASP A 24 -24.22 4.87 1.96
C ASP A 24 -22.76 4.51 1.64
N TYR A 25 -22.36 4.70 0.38
CA TYR A 25 -20.96 4.64 0.00
C TYR A 25 -20.17 5.85 0.50
N SER A 26 -18.87 5.64 0.75
CA SER A 26 -17.95 6.73 1.07
C SER A 26 -17.76 7.70 -0.11
N LYS A 27 -17.27 8.92 0.17
CA LYS A 27 -16.90 9.88 -0.87
C LYS A 27 -15.94 9.27 -1.91
N SER A 28 -14.90 8.56 -1.46
CA SER A 28 -13.90 7.98 -2.37
C SER A 28 -14.52 6.91 -3.26
N SER A 29 -15.43 6.09 -2.72
CA SER A 29 -16.17 5.09 -3.50
C SER A 29 -17.03 5.73 -4.59
N LEU A 30 -17.81 6.77 -4.28
CA LEU A 30 -18.65 7.48 -5.27
C LEU A 30 -17.81 8.12 -6.38
N ILE A 31 -16.68 8.73 -6.03
CA ILE A 31 -15.76 9.31 -7.01
C ILE A 31 -15.12 8.21 -7.88
N SER A 32 -14.73 7.09 -7.28
CA SER A 32 -14.24 5.93 -8.03
C SER A 32 -15.29 5.36 -8.98
N MET A 33 -16.56 5.28 -8.59
CA MET A 33 -17.65 4.86 -9.48
C MET A 33 -17.75 5.77 -10.70
N ARG A 34 -17.74 7.10 -10.51
CA ARG A 34 -17.72 8.07 -11.62
C ARG A 34 -16.56 7.78 -12.59
N HIS A 35 -15.35 7.62 -12.07
CA HIS A 35 -14.17 7.36 -12.89
C HIS A 35 -14.23 5.99 -13.61
N THR A 36 -14.77 4.97 -12.95
CA THR A 36 -14.97 3.66 -13.56
C THR A 36 -15.98 3.71 -14.70
N ILE A 37 -17.11 4.41 -14.52
CA ILE A 37 -18.13 4.58 -15.57
C ILE A 37 -17.55 5.37 -16.74
N GLU A 38 -16.87 6.49 -16.47
CA GLU A 38 -16.18 7.28 -17.49
C GLU A 38 -15.17 6.43 -18.27
N ARG A 39 -14.34 5.67 -17.56
CA ARG A 39 -13.36 4.76 -18.17
C ARG A 39 -14.06 3.70 -19.03
N TYR A 40 -15.13 3.08 -18.55
CA TYR A 40 -15.87 2.06 -19.28
C TYR A 40 -16.44 2.61 -20.60
N LEU A 41 -17.06 3.79 -20.55
CA LEU A 41 -17.66 4.44 -21.72
C LEU A 41 -16.61 4.95 -22.73
N ASN A 42 -15.41 5.27 -22.26
CA ASN A 42 -14.33 5.76 -23.12
C ASN A 42 -13.46 4.66 -23.74
N ASN A 43 -13.52 3.44 -23.21
CA ASN A 43 -12.78 2.30 -23.76
C ASN A 43 -13.63 1.53 -24.79
N PRO A 44 -13.00 0.63 -25.59
CA PRO A 44 -13.74 -0.28 -26.45
C PRO A 44 -14.79 -1.08 -25.65
N PRO A 45 -15.99 -1.32 -26.21
CA PRO A 45 -16.39 -1.03 -27.59
C PRO A 45 -16.92 0.40 -27.84
N PHE A 46 -17.22 1.17 -26.80
CA PHE A 46 -18.01 2.41 -26.93
C PHE A 46 -17.21 3.62 -27.40
N LYS A 47 -15.97 3.79 -26.92
CA LYS A 47 -15.06 4.88 -27.31
C LYS A 47 -15.70 6.29 -27.33
N ARG A 48 -16.56 6.62 -26.34
CA ARG A 48 -17.34 7.87 -26.36
C ARG A 48 -16.53 9.15 -26.20
N GLY A 49 -15.33 9.09 -25.60
CA GLY A 49 -14.48 10.26 -25.38
C GLY A 49 -15.11 11.33 -24.48
N ILE A 50 -15.96 10.92 -23.53
CA ILE A 50 -16.68 11.82 -22.62
C ILE A 50 -15.89 12.08 -21.33
N GLN A 51 -16.13 13.23 -20.73
CA GLN A 51 -15.61 13.57 -19.41
C GLN A 51 -16.81 13.88 -18.50
N LEU A 52 -17.10 12.99 -17.55
CA LEU A 52 -18.25 13.10 -16.64
C LEU A 52 -18.11 14.27 -15.65
N SER A 53 -16.89 14.81 -15.49
CA SER A 53 -16.64 16.04 -14.73
C SER A 53 -16.88 17.33 -15.52
N ALA A 54 -17.17 17.24 -16.82
CA ALA A 54 -17.39 18.42 -17.67
C ALA A 54 -18.76 19.07 -17.40
N ALA A 55 -18.88 20.35 -17.78
CA ALA A 55 -20.07 21.16 -17.56
C ALA A 55 -21.35 20.58 -18.21
N LYS A 56 -21.23 19.78 -19.27
CA LYS A 56 -22.37 19.11 -19.91
C LYS A 56 -23.08 18.09 -19.01
N PHE A 57 -22.41 17.58 -17.98
CA PHE A 57 -22.99 16.69 -16.97
C PHE A 57 -23.34 17.46 -15.69
N SER A 58 -23.99 18.62 -15.84
CA SER A 58 -24.16 19.56 -14.73
C SER A 58 -25.09 19.02 -13.64
N LEU A 59 -26.11 18.24 -14.01
CA LEU A 59 -27.10 17.71 -13.09
C LEU A 59 -26.48 16.65 -12.19
N SER A 60 -25.86 15.63 -12.79
CA SER A 60 -25.20 14.56 -12.03
C SER A 60 -24.08 15.09 -11.14
N ASN A 61 -23.30 16.06 -11.62
CA ASN A 61 -22.26 16.71 -10.81
C ASN A 61 -22.84 17.47 -9.62
N LYS A 62 -23.99 18.14 -9.76
CA LYS A 62 -24.69 18.78 -8.64
C LYS A 62 -25.20 17.74 -7.64
N MET A 63 -25.82 16.65 -8.10
CA MET A 63 -26.37 15.60 -7.25
C MET A 63 -25.27 14.85 -6.49
N LEU A 64 -24.18 14.49 -7.16
CA LEU A 64 -23.01 13.89 -6.52
C LEU A 64 -22.41 14.80 -5.45
N ASN A 65 -22.27 16.10 -5.74
CA ASN A 65 -21.76 17.07 -4.77
C ASN A 65 -22.71 17.22 -3.57
N ALA A 66 -24.02 17.25 -3.80
CA ALA A 66 -25.02 17.31 -2.73
C ALA A 66 -24.92 16.07 -1.83
N LYS A 67 -24.84 14.88 -2.41
CA LYS A 67 -24.64 13.62 -1.68
C LYS A 67 -23.36 13.62 -0.84
N ILE A 68 -22.24 14.06 -1.40
CA ILE A 68 -20.97 14.15 -0.67
C ILE A 68 -21.05 15.15 0.50
N LYS A 69 -21.72 16.30 0.31
CA LYS A 69 -21.94 17.28 1.38
C LYS A 69 -22.80 16.71 2.51
N ASP A 70 -23.82 15.92 2.17
CA ASP A 70 -24.67 15.23 3.15
C ASP A 70 -23.87 14.19 3.95
N LEU A 71 -23.06 13.37 3.27
CA LEU A 71 -22.13 12.43 3.94
C LEU A 71 -21.17 13.12 4.91
N LYS A 72 -20.69 14.32 4.54
CA LYS A 72 -19.85 15.14 5.42
C LYS A 72 -20.61 15.58 6.67
N ARG A 73 -21.85 16.06 6.52
CA ARG A 73 -22.71 16.49 7.64
C ARG A 73 -22.99 15.34 8.60
N GLN A 74 -23.15 14.13 8.08
CA GLN A 74 -23.37 12.91 8.87
C GLN A 74 -22.08 12.35 9.50
N GLY A 75 -20.91 12.98 9.30
CA GLY A 75 -19.63 12.48 9.81
C GLY A 75 -19.08 11.25 9.08
N LYS A 76 -19.79 10.73 8.08
CA LYS A 76 -19.44 9.52 7.30
C LYS A 76 -18.34 9.75 6.25
N GLN A 77 -17.82 10.97 6.14
CA GLN A 77 -16.73 11.29 5.22
C GLN A 77 -15.34 10.96 5.81
N ASN A 78 -15.23 10.83 7.14
CA ASN A 78 -13.93 10.65 7.78
C ASN A 78 -13.40 9.23 7.51
N VAL A 79 -12.20 9.17 6.94
CA VAL A 79 -11.43 7.93 6.85
C VAL A 79 -10.98 7.59 8.26
N GLN A 80 -11.43 6.46 8.80
CA GLN A 80 -10.83 5.91 10.01
C GLN A 80 -9.43 5.42 9.64
N HIS A 81 -8.42 6.21 10.01
CA HIS A 81 -7.04 5.77 9.89
C HIS A 81 -6.77 4.68 10.92
N MET A 82 -5.97 3.67 10.54
CA MET A 82 -5.49 2.69 11.50
C MET A 82 -4.76 3.42 12.63
N LEU A 83 -4.98 2.97 13.86
CA LEU A 83 -4.28 3.50 15.03
C LEU A 83 -2.78 3.22 14.88
N ASN A 84 -1.98 4.15 15.40
CA ASN A 84 -0.53 3.93 15.50
C ASN A 84 -0.27 2.73 16.40
N ILE A 85 0.75 1.93 16.07
CA ILE A 85 1.19 0.83 16.93
C ILE A 85 1.71 1.45 18.22
N SER A 86 1.10 1.11 19.36
CA SER A 86 1.53 1.64 20.64
C SER A 86 2.84 1.00 21.10
N LEU A 87 3.57 1.64 22.01
CA LEU A 87 4.75 1.04 22.63
C LEU A 87 4.41 -0.30 23.31
N GLY A 88 3.25 -0.38 23.97
CA GLY A 88 2.79 -1.60 24.62
C GLY A 88 2.58 -2.75 23.62
N ASP A 89 1.97 -2.45 22.47
CA ASP A 89 1.77 -3.44 21.41
C ASP A 89 3.11 -3.90 20.81
N LEU A 90 4.07 -2.99 20.64
CA LEU A 90 5.43 -3.34 20.20
C LEU A 90 6.13 -4.26 21.19
N LEU A 91 5.98 -4.03 22.49
CA LEU A 91 6.56 -4.89 23.53
C LEU A 91 5.92 -6.27 23.51
N LEU A 92 4.59 -6.35 23.41
CA LEU A 92 3.87 -7.62 23.27
C LEU A 92 4.34 -8.39 22.04
N LEU A 93 4.44 -7.72 20.90
CA LEU A 93 4.94 -8.31 19.65
C LEU A 93 6.37 -8.84 19.83
N LYS A 94 7.28 -8.06 20.42
CA LYS A 94 8.68 -8.47 20.67
C LYS A 94 8.82 -9.64 21.65
N SER A 95 7.89 -9.79 22.58
CA SER A 95 7.85 -10.94 23.51
C SER A 95 7.17 -12.18 22.92
N SER A 96 6.52 -12.06 21.76
CA SER A 96 5.71 -13.11 21.17
C SER A 96 6.54 -14.07 20.32
N PRO A 97 6.24 -15.39 20.33
CA PRO A 97 6.88 -16.36 19.43
C PRO A 97 6.58 -16.11 17.95
N ILE A 98 5.63 -15.21 17.63
CA ILE A 98 5.23 -14.87 16.26
C ILE A 98 6.36 -14.25 15.44
N ILE A 99 7.30 -13.54 16.09
CA ILE A 99 8.46 -12.92 15.44
C ILE A 99 9.79 -13.43 16.03
N GLU A 100 9.79 -14.61 16.64
CA GLU A 100 11.03 -15.24 17.10
C GLU A 100 11.96 -15.62 15.94
N ILE A 101 13.27 -15.59 16.17
CA ILE A 101 14.30 -15.87 15.16
C ILE A 101 14.50 -17.38 14.92
N SER A 102 14.19 -18.22 15.91
CA SER A 102 14.47 -19.67 15.89
C SER A 102 13.58 -20.47 14.95
N HIS A 103 12.36 -19.99 14.68
CA HIS A 103 11.37 -20.70 13.87
C HIS A 103 11.25 -20.09 12.46
N PRO A 104 11.31 -20.87 11.36
CA PRO A 104 11.37 -20.33 9.99
C PRO A 104 10.23 -19.35 9.63
N LEU A 105 9.00 -19.67 10.02
CA LEU A 105 7.85 -18.79 9.77
C LEU A 105 7.89 -17.50 10.59
N SER A 106 8.38 -17.59 11.83
CA SER A 106 8.51 -16.44 12.71
C SER A 106 9.66 -15.53 12.27
N LEU A 107 10.75 -16.12 11.78
CA LEU A 107 11.85 -15.42 11.12
C LEU A 107 11.34 -14.60 9.92
N LEU A 108 10.58 -15.23 9.01
CA LEU A 108 9.98 -14.53 7.86
C LEU A 108 9.09 -13.36 8.30
N ARG A 109 8.24 -13.57 9.32
CA ARG A 109 7.36 -12.52 9.86
C ARG A 109 8.14 -11.36 10.46
N ASN A 110 9.21 -11.66 11.19
CA ASN A 110 10.08 -10.66 11.81
C ASN A 110 10.81 -9.82 10.73
N VAL A 111 11.37 -10.47 9.71
CA VAL A 111 11.97 -9.77 8.56
C VAL A 111 10.94 -8.88 7.87
N TRP A 112 9.76 -9.41 7.55
CA TRP A 112 8.71 -8.64 6.92
C TRP A 112 8.31 -7.42 7.76
N PHE A 113 8.17 -7.59 9.08
CA PHE A 113 7.83 -6.50 9.99
C PHE A 113 8.86 -5.37 9.95
N HIS A 114 10.15 -5.67 10.14
CA HIS A 114 11.19 -4.63 10.13
C HIS A 114 11.39 -4.01 8.75
N VAL A 115 11.32 -4.81 7.67
CA VAL A 115 11.48 -4.29 6.30
C VAL A 115 10.37 -3.28 5.98
N VAL A 116 9.12 -3.60 6.32
CA VAL A 116 7.98 -2.70 6.10
C VAL A 116 8.06 -1.47 7.00
N LEU A 117 8.50 -1.63 8.25
CA LEU A 117 8.59 -0.53 9.21
C LEU A 117 9.68 0.49 8.85
N TYR A 118 10.89 0.03 8.49
CA TYR A 118 12.04 0.90 8.26
C TYR A 118 12.07 1.53 6.86
N TRP A 119 11.71 0.76 5.83
CA TRP A 119 11.74 1.25 4.44
C TRP A 119 10.34 1.52 3.87
N CYS A 120 9.30 1.55 4.73
CA CYS A 120 7.94 1.96 4.37
C CYS A 120 7.40 1.28 3.10
N ARG A 121 7.75 -0.01 2.89
CA ARG A 121 7.40 -0.75 1.68
C ARG A 121 5.90 -1.04 1.62
N ARG A 122 5.16 -0.12 1.00
CA ARG A 122 3.69 -0.18 0.85
C ARG A 122 3.27 -1.02 -0.35
N GLY A 123 2.21 -1.80 -0.15
CA GLY A 123 1.51 -2.51 -1.22
C GLY A 123 2.20 -3.82 -1.66
N ARG A 124 1.41 -4.73 -2.23
CA ARG A 124 1.86 -6.07 -2.63
C ARG A 124 2.85 -6.06 -3.80
N GLU A 125 2.76 -5.09 -4.69
CA GLU A 125 3.56 -5.01 -5.92
C GLU A 125 5.05 -4.81 -5.58
N ARG A 126 5.38 -3.76 -4.83
CA ARG A 126 6.78 -3.46 -4.47
C ARG A 126 7.43 -4.51 -3.58
N GLN A 127 6.66 -5.07 -2.64
CA GLN A 127 7.20 -6.14 -1.80
C GLN A 127 7.57 -7.40 -2.62
N ARG A 128 6.94 -7.62 -3.79
CA ARG A 128 7.29 -8.73 -4.69
C ARG A 128 8.51 -8.45 -5.55
N GLU A 129 8.85 -7.19 -5.76
CA GLU A 129 9.99 -6.78 -6.58
C GLU A 129 11.31 -6.84 -5.81
N LEU A 130 11.26 -6.88 -4.47
CA LEU A 130 12.44 -7.06 -3.63
C LEU A 130 13.16 -8.37 -3.96
N LYS A 131 14.48 -8.26 -4.05
CA LYS A 131 15.42 -9.37 -4.29
C LYS A 131 16.41 -9.47 -3.12
N PRO A 132 17.13 -10.60 -2.97
CA PRO A 132 18.21 -10.70 -1.99
C PRO A 132 19.20 -9.53 -2.06
N GLU A 133 19.49 -9.04 -3.28
CA GLU A 133 20.42 -7.94 -3.54
C GLU A 133 19.82 -6.55 -3.27
N SER A 134 18.53 -6.46 -2.92
CA SER A 134 17.90 -5.18 -2.54
C SER A 134 18.46 -4.62 -1.23
N PHE A 135 19.16 -5.43 -0.43
CA PHE A 135 19.71 -5.05 0.88
C PHE A 135 21.22 -5.28 0.95
N THR A 136 21.94 -4.33 1.55
CA THR A 136 23.34 -4.47 1.95
C THR A 136 23.48 -4.40 3.47
N LEU A 137 24.50 -5.11 3.98
CA LEU A 137 24.91 -5.06 5.38
C LEU A 137 26.23 -4.31 5.45
N GLU A 138 26.25 -3.21 6.21
CA GLU A 138 27.36 -2.27 6.29
C GLU A 138 27.72 -1.98 7.74
N VAL A 139 28.83 -1.26 7.93
CA VAL A 139 29.33 -0.80 9.23
C VAL A 139 29.58 0.70 9.12
N ASP A 140 29.10 1.46 10.10
CA ASP A 140 29.31 2.91 10.11
C ASP A 140 30.67 3.31 10.71
N GLU A 141 30.93 4.63 10.77
CA GLU A 141 32.17 5.21 11.28
C GLU A 141 32.43 4.86 12.77
N ASP A 142 31.38 4.57 13.53
CA ASP A 142 31.45 4.17 14.95
C ASP A 142 31.64 2.64 15.11
N GLY A 143 31.74 1.89 14.02
CA GLY A 143 31.85 0.44 14.05
C GLY A 143 30.51 -0.29 14.26
N LYS A 144 29.37 0.39 14.12
CA LYS A 144 28.04 -0.22 14.32
C LYS A 144 27.53 -0.83 13.02
N CYS A 145 27.13 -2.10 13.10
CA CYS A 145 26.52 -2.80 12.00
C CYS A 145 25.11 -2.26 11.69
N PHE A 146 24.79 -2.08 10.42
CA PHE A 146 23.44 -1.75 9.97
C PHE A 146 23.13 -2.38 8.62
N ALA A 147 21.84 -2.53 8.32
CA ALA A 147 21.36 -2.89 6.99
C ALA A 147 20.78 -1.64 6.30
N THR A 148 20.96 -1.56 4.99
CA THR A 148 20.39 -0.49 4.15
C THR A 148 19.94 -1.06 2.80
N MET A 149 19.28 -0.24 1.98
CA MET A 149 18.91 -0.63 0.62
C MET A 149 19.97 -0.25 -0.40
N THR A 150 20.13 -1.08 -1.43
CA THR A 150 21.17 -0.90 -2.45
C THR A 150 20.83 0.11 -3.53
N HIS A 151 19.55 0.48 -3.67
CA HIS A 151 19.09 1.39 -4.71
C HIS A 151 17.82 2.11 -4.28
N ASP A 152 17.61 3.28 -4.89
CA ASP A 152 16.30 3.92 -4.91
C ASP A 152 15.44 3.19 -5.96
N GLU A 153 14.24 2.74 -5.57
CA GLU A 153 13.34 2.06 -6.50
C GLU A 153 12.47 3.07 -7.26
N VAL A 154 12.23 2.78 -8.54
CA VAL A 154 11.27 3.50 -9.36
C VAL A 154 9.87 3.30 -8.78
N THR A 155 9.18 4.39 -8.43
CA THR A 155 7.84 4.31 -7.83
C THR A 155 6.76 4.79 -8.80
N LYS A 156 5.51 4.35 -8.61
CA LYS A 156 4.36 4.83 -9.42
C LYS A 156 4.27 6.37 -9.52
N ASN A 157 4.72 7.08 -8.48
CA ASN A 157 4.73 8.54 -8.40
C ASN A 157 6.13 9.16 -8.66
N HIS A 158 7.17 8.34 -8.78
CA HIS A 158 8.55 8.72 -9.09
C HIS A 158 9.09 7.72 -10.11
N GLN A 159 8.65 7.87 -11.37
CA GLN A 159 9.01 6.97 -12.47
C GLN A 159 10.39 7.31 -13.06
N GLY A 160 11.16 8.16 -12.38
CA GLY A 160 12.33 8.86 -12.93
C GLY A 160 11.95 10.01 -13.87
N GLY A 161 12.94 10.59 -14.54
CA GLY A 161 12.79 11.62 -15.57
C GLY A 161 13.41 12.98 -15.20
N VAL A 162 13.26 13.96 -16.10
CA VAL A 162 13.95 15.26 -16.03
C VAL A 162 13.59 16.08 -14.77
N GLN A 163 12.46 15.79 -14.12
CA GLN A 163 11.99 16.47 -12.91
C GLN A 163 11.92 15.53 -11.69
N GLU A 164 12.86 14.60 -11.58
CA GLU A 164 12.94 13.70 -10.43
C GLU A 164 13.36 14.48 -9.18
N ASN A 165 12.52 14.42 -8.14
CA ASN A 165 12.94 14.81 -6.80
C ASN A 165 13.76 13.67 -6.20
N PRO A 166 14.89 13.97 -5.53
CA PRO A 166 15.69 12.94 -4.87
C PRO A 166 14.84 12.20 -3.85
N THR A 167 14.87 10.87 -3.92
CA THR A 167 14.25 10.03 -2.89
C THR A 167 15.30 9.72 -1.80
N TYR A 168 14.82 9.59 -0.58
CA TYR A 168 15.65 9.28 0.58
C TYR A 168 15.35 7.89 1.14
N GLU A 169 14.64 7.05 0.39
CA GLU A 169 14.25 5.71 0.83
C GLU A 169 15.50 4.84 1.11
N LYS A 170 16.56 4.96 0.30
CA LYS A 170 17.85 4.30 0.55
C LYS A 170 18.61 4.79 1.79
N ASN A 171 18.21 5.92 2.38
CA ASN A 171 18.89 6.46 3.57
C ASN A 171 18.41 5.79 4.87
N GLY A 172 17.35 4.97 4.80
CA GLY A 172 16.88 4.19 5.94
C GLY A 172 17.94 3.18 6.37
N ARG A 173 18.38 3.26 7.63
CA ARG A 173 19.35 2.34 8.24
C ARG A 173 18.69 1.53 9.35
N LEU A 174 18.76 0.21 9.24
CA LEU A 174 18.36 -0.73 10.28
C LEU A 174 19.59 -1.16 11.07
N TYR A 175 19.84 -0.48 12.19
CA TYR A 175 20.98 -0.76 13.06
C TYR A 175 20.80 -2.04 13.88
N GLU A 176 21.91 -2.71 14.17
CA GLU A 176 21.98 -3.81 15.11
C GLU A 176 21.67 -3.36 16.54
N THR A 177 20.85 -4.14 17.24
CA THR A 177 20.50 -3.92 18.65
C THR A 177 20.64 -5.19 19.48
N ASP A 178 20.57 -5.04 20.80
CA ASP A 178 20.58 -6.16 21.77
C ASP A 178 19.22 -6.85 21.92
N SER A 179 18.22 -6.45 21.12
CA SER A 179 16.88 -7.05 21.16
C SER A 179 16.93 -8.54 20.77
N PRO A 180 16.24 -9.45 21.50
CA PRO A 180 16.15 -10.86 21.10
C PRO A 180 15.51 -11.07 19.72
N THR A 181 14.64 -10.14 19.32
CA THR A 181 13.98 -10.08 18.00
C THR A 181 14.57 -8.98 17.11
N ASP A 182 15.88 -8.71 17.24
CA ASP A 182 16.58 -7.64 16.53
C ASP A 182 16.42 -7.75 15.00
N GLY A 183 16.11 -6.62 14.36
CA GLY A 183 15.81 -6.60 12.93
C GLY A 183 17.02 -6.87 12.06
N TYR A 184 18.19 -6.34 12.42
CA TYR A 184 19.42 -6.56 11.66
C TYR A 184 19.85 -8.03 11.71
N LYS A 185 19.94 -8.61 12.90
CA LYS A 185 20.30 -10.03 13.10
C LYS A 185 19.32 -10.96 12.37
N THR A 186 18.02 -10.65 12.46
CA THR A 186 16.97 -11.41 11.77
C THR A 186 17.13 -11.33 10.25
N LEU A 187 17.32 -10.13 9.70
CA LEU A 187 17.51 -9.92 8.26
C LEU A 187 18.77 -10.64 7.75
N LYS A 188 19.88 -10.49 8.46
CA LYS A 188 21.15 -11.15 8.15
C LYS A 188 21.02 -12.68 8.14
N LEU A 189 20.38 -13.25 9.17
CA LEU A 189 20.13 -14.68 9.23
C LEU A 189 19.22 -15.13 8.09
N TYR A 190 18.14 -14.41 7.82
CA TYR A 190 17.20 -14.75 6.76
C TYR A 190 17.85 -14.77 5.39
N ILE A 191 18.64 -13.74 5.03
CA ILE A 191 19.40 -13.69 3.76
C ILE A 191 20.30 -14.92 3.62
N SER A 192 20.97 -15.35 4.69
CA SER A 192 21.84 -16.55 4.67
C SER A 192 21.09 -17.88 4.45
N LYS A 193 19.76 -17.88 4.60
CA LYS A 193 18.89 -19.06 4.46
C LYS A 193 18.03 -19.04 3.20
N LEU A 194 18.11 -17.99 2.38
CA LEU A 194 17.35 -17.88 1.14
C LEU A 194 17.77 -18.96 0.13
N ASN A 195 16.81 -19.44 -0.66
CA ASN A 195 17.12 -20.33 -1.77
C ASN A 195 17.81 -19.53 -2.90
N PRO A 196 19.06 -19.86 -3.30
CA PRO A 196 19.76 -19.16 -4.37
C PRO A 196 19.08 -19.28 -5.73
N GLU A 197 18.21 -20.29 -5.94
CA GLU A 197 17.47 -20.45 -7.20
C GLU A 197 16.22 -19.55 -7.29
N CYS A 198 15.82 -18.92 -6.19
CA CYS A 198 14.65 -18.04 -6.16
C CYS A 198 15.08 -16.57 -6.09
N THR A 199 14.69 -15.81 -7.11
CA THR A 199 15.05 -14.39 -7.25
C THR A 199 14.25 -13.47 -6.32
N ALA A 200 13.12 -13.94 -5.77
CA ALA A 200 12.30 -13.15 -4.87
C ALA A 200 12.90 -13.15 -3.45
N PHE A 201 12.89 -11.98 -2.79
CA PHE A 201 13.37 -11.83 -1.42
C PHE A 201 12.50 -12.55 -0.39
N PHE A 202 11.18 -12.33 -0.44
CA PHE A 202 10.25 -12.99 0.48
C PHE A 202 9.91 -14.39 -0.03
N GLN A 203 10.40 -15.40 0.68
CA GLN A 203 10.25 -16.81 0.37
C GLN A 203 9.56 -17.49 1.55
N TYR A 204 8.55 -18.31 1.27
CA TYR A 204 7.93 -19.11 2.32
C TYR A 204 8.91 -20.19 2.79
N PRO A 205 8.91 -20.53 4.09
CA PRO A 205 9.62 -21.69 4.59
C PRO A 205 9.23 -22.94 3.78
N ARG A 206 10.19 -23.86 3.59
CA ARG A 206 9.87 -25.18 3.03
C ARG A 206 8.79 -25.80 3.92
N ARG A 207 7.73 -26.28 3.29
CA ARG A 207 6.79 -27.15 3.99
C ARG A 207 7.52 -28.46 4.22
N ASP A 208 7.51 -28.95 5.45
CA ASP A 208 7.89 -30.32 5.68
C ASP A 208 6.94 -31.17 4.83
N LEU A 209 7.52 -32.00 3.96
CA LEU A 209 6.76 -33.02 3.26
C LEU A 209 6.41 -34.04 4.34
N GLU A 210 5.17 -33.98 4.85
CA GLU A 210 4.56 -35.09 5.60
C GLU A 210 4.47 -36.34 4.72
#